data_AF-A0A7W1NJE8-F1
#
_entry.id   AF-A0A7W1NJE8-F1
#
_cell.length_a   1.000
_cell.length_b   1.000
_cell.length_c   1.000
_cell.angle_alpha   90.00
_cell.angle_beta   90.00
_cell.angle_gamma   90.00
#
_symmetry.space_group_name_H-M   'P 1'
#
loop_
_entity.id
_entity.type
_entity.pdbx_description
1 polymer ?
#
loop_
_entity_poly.entity_id
_entity_poly.type
_entity_poly.pdbx_seq_one_letter_code
_entity_poly.pdbx_strand_id
1 'polypeptide(L)'
;MARASTHSLLPLDTWAAILGISPWEFNGMIYPGKKTNQCKAIFQQFQWQQDHLSRSEVAQAIADAERMIADELLYWPAPKYFVDAVVPYPQPIRRGGYSVEPKSVQLPWHHVISGGMFNRTLISTIAGADLAASDLDGDGVKETFTATITDAAIGAITDINELALYFADGDRHGEDVSEVWRVRPVKVSISGNTATFTGHRTLLVNPALEFSVSPEDLNAATDTNYVTSLLCYRAFTNTHSTDDMPYQGVAMWNNVPGCSEGCTFSIKAVCLGQFQNEQGRVTASYGLDCPFSYEPERLQINYLAGLPLVNGQMEPEMAKAVTYLSTSLLAHEKCGCDQSNRILAYYRARVIKFQDNSASATAYANSTNPFPATNGGAWAWARVKNWRNVEAVGL
;
A
#
# COMPACT_ATOMS: atom_id res chain seq x y z
N MET A 1 -13.27 -6.75 -6.27
CA MET A 1 -11.83 -6.47 -6.14
C MET A 1 -11.29 -7.58 -5.30
N ALA A 2 -10.07 -8.03 -5.55
CA ALA A 2 -9.45 -8.98 -4.66
C ALA A 2 -9.23 -8.27 -3.31
N ARG A 3 -10.05 -8.61 -2.31
CA ARG A 3 -9.92 -8.10 -0.96
C ARG A 3 -8.83 -8.90 -0.24
N ALA A 4 -8.23 -8.31 0.78
CA ALA A 4 -7.56 -9.06 1.83
C ALA A 4 -7.66 -8.30 3.15
N SER A 5 -7.66 -9.03 4.26
CA SER A 5 -7.58 -8.44 5.60
C SER A 5 -6.26 -7.70 5.82
N THR A 6 -5.19 -8.15 5.17
CA THR A 6 -3.88 -7.47 5.21
C THR A 6 -3.83 -6.40 4.12
N HIS A 7 -3.61 -5.14 4.53
CA HIS A 7 -3.38 -4.05 3.59
C HIS A 7 -1.96 -4.13 3.00
N SER A 8 -1.87 -4.37 1.68
CA SER A 8 -0.66 -4.19 0.88
C SER A 8 -0.58 -2.80 0.26
N LEU A 9 0.59 -2.30 -0.10
CA LEU A 9 0.70 -1.07 -0.90
C LEU A 9 0.43 -1.32 -2.39
N LEU A 10 0.93 -2.44 -2.93
CA LEU A 10 0.67 -2.92 -4.28
C LEU A 10 -0.76 -3.51 -4.35
N PRO A 11 -1.63 -3.03 -5.26
CA PRO A 11 -2.94 -3.64 -5.47
C PRO A 11 -2.84 -5.09 -5.94
N LEU A 12 -3.69 -5.97 -5.41
CA LEU A 12 -3.69 -7.40 -5.77
C LEU A 12 -3.99 -7.63 -7.26
N ASP A 13 -4.87 -6.83 -7.86
CA ASP A 13 -5.14 -6.88 -9.29
C ASP A 13 -3.95 -6.43 -10.15
N THR A 14 -3.12 -5.48 -9.66
CA THR A 14 -1.86 -5.12 -10.32
C THR A 14 -0.85 -6.26 -10.25
N TRP A 15 -0.75 -6.93 -9.11
CA TRP A 15 0.05 -8.15 -8.95
C TRP A 15 -0.36 -9.23 -9.96
N ALA A 16 -1.66 -9.51 -10.07
CA ALA A 16 -2.20 -10.48 -11.01
C ALA A 16 -1.92 -10.09 -12.47
N ALA A 17 -2.09 -8.81 -12.82
CA ALA A 17 -1.81 -8.29 -14.15
C ALA A 17 -0.33 -8.42 -14.54
N ILE A 18 0.61 -8.17 -13.62
CA ILE A 18 2.05 -8.33 -13.86
C ILE A 18 2.41 -9.79 -14.16
N LEU A 19 1.75 -10.74 -13.49
CA LEU A 19 1.93 -12.17 -13.74
C LEU A 19 1.14 -12.71 -14.95
N GLY A 20 0.34 -11.85 -15.61
CA GLY A 20 -0.52 -12.26 -16.72
C GLY A 20 -1.68 -13.17 -16.31
N ILE A 21 -2.13 -13.08 -15.05
CA ILE A 21 -3.32 -13.78 -14.54
C ILE A 21 -4.55 -12.97 -14.90
N SER A 22 -5.63 -13.64 -15.34
CA SER A 22 -6.85 -12.94 -15.75
C SER A 22 -7.52 -12.27 -14.55
N PRO A 23 -7.99 -11.01 -14.67
CA PRO A 23 -8.70 -10.35 -13.57
C PRO A 23 -9.97 -11.09 -13.18
N TRP A 24 -10.67 -11.74 -14.12
CA TRP A 24 -11.87 -12.55 -13.83
C TRP A 24 -11.53 -13.70 -12.89
N GLU A 25 -10.57 -14.52 -13.29
CA GLU A 25 -10.07 -15.68 -12.54
C GLU A 25 -9.57 -15.29 -11.15
N PHE A 26 -8.81 -14.21 -11.06
CA PHE A 26 -8.24 -13.76 -9.81
C PHE A 26 -9.28 -13.19 -8.84
N ASN A 27 -10.37 -12.61 -9.35
CA ASN A 27 -11.46 -12.06 -8.53
C ASN A 27 -12.61 -13.05 -8.27
N GLY A 28 -12.40 -14.36 -8.49
CA GLY A 28 -13.44 -15.35 -8.19
C GLY A 28 -14.53 -15.46 -9.27
N MET A 29 -14.31 -14.91 -10.47
CA MET A 29 -15.33 -14.82 -11.52
C MET A 29 -15.06 -15.74 -12.70
N ILE A 30 -16.10 -16.44 -13.14
CA ILE A 30 -16.15 -17.15 -14.42
C ILE A 30 -16.56 -16.17 -15.51
N TYR A 31 -15.73 -16.12 -16.54
CA TYR A 31 -16.05 -15.43 -17.78
C TYR A 31 -17.00 -16.30 -18.63
N PRO A 32 -18.19 -15.80 -19.04
CA PRO A 32 -19.23 -16.60 -19.69
C PRO A 32 -18.95 -16.95 -21.15
N GLY A 33 -18.00 -16.29 -21.81
CA GLY A 33 -17.65 -16.58 -23.19
C GLY A 33 -17.01 -17.96 -23.37
N LYS A 34 -17.22 -18.58 -24.54
CA LYS A 34 -16.60 -19.86 -24.93
C LYS A 34 -15.09 -19.69 -25.12
N LYS A 35 -14.34 -19.71 -24.02
CA LYS A 35 -12.88 -19.78 -24.10
C LYS A 35 -12.47 -21.25 -24.10
N THR A 36 -12.07 -21.71 -25.27
CA THR A 36 -11.75 -23.13 -25.54
C THR A 36 -10.61 -23.68 -24.68
N ASN A 37 -9.80 -22.82 -24.06
CA ASN A 37 -8.62 -23.20 -23.28
C ASN A 37 -8.49 -22.48 -21.92
N GLN A 38 -9.50 -21.76 -21.44
CA GLN A 38 -9.41 -21.17 -20.10
C GLN A 38 -9.79 -22.21 -19.05
N CYS A 39 -8.90 -22.38 -18.07
CA CYS A 39 -9.20 -23.27 -16.97
C CYS A 39 -10.18 -22.58 -16.01
N LYS A 40 -11.09 -23.38 -15.47
CA LYS A 40 -12.23 -22.91 -14.67
C LYS A 40 -11.87 -22.62 -13.20
N ALA A 41 -10.62 -22.84 -12.81
CA ALA A 41 -10.20 -22.70 -11.42
C ALA A 41 -10.05 -21.21 -11.07
N ILE A 42 -10.86 -20.75 -10.13
CA ILE A 42 -10.85 -19.38 -9.62
C ILE A 42 -9.99 -19.25 -8.35
N PHE A 43 -9.55 -18.03 -8.03
CA PHE A 43 -8.93 -17.73 -6.74
C PHE A 43 -10.01 -17.43 -5.70
N GLN A 44 -10.05 -18.25 -4.65
CA GLN A 44 -10.91 -17.99 -3.49
C GLN A 44 -10.32 -16.91 -2.59
N GLN A 45 -11.17 -16.29 -1.80
CA GLN A 45 -10.79 -15.19 -0.90
C GLN A 45 -9.88 -15.69 0.24
N PHE A 46 -10.25 -16.82 0.84
CA PHE A 46 -9.58 -17.40 2.00
C PHE A 46 -9.07 -18.81 1.74
N GLN A 47 -8.01 -19.18 2.46
CA GLN A 47 -7.40 -20.50 2.37
C GLN A 47 -8.26 -21.61 3.00
N TRP A 48 -9.24 -21.28 3.85
CA TRP A 48 -10.16 -22.29 4.37
C TRP A 48 -11.30 -22.61 3.40
N GLN A 49 -11.55 -21.76 2.38
CA GLN A 49 -12.55 -22.03 1.34
C GLN A 49 -12.08 -23.10 0.35
N GLN A 50 -10.76 -23.20 0.18
CA GLN A 50 -10.09 -24.22 -0.63
C GLN A 50 -8.68 -24.44 -0.09
N ASP A 51 -8.20 -25.69 -0.05
CA ASP A 51 -6.84 -26.05 0.42
C ASP A 51 -5.75 -25.70 -0.62
N HIS A 52 -5.81 -24.48 -1.14
CA HIS A 52 -4.98 -23.96 -2.23
C HIS A 52 -4.71 -22.47 -2.03
N LEU A 53 -3.84 -21.92 -2.89
CA LEU A 53 -3.51 -20.49 -2.88
C LEU A 53 -4.77 -19.61 -2.89
N SER A 54 -4.83 -18.67 -1.95
CA SER A 54 -5.94 -17.74 -1.76
C SER A 54 -5.51 -16.29 -1.92
N ARG A 55 -6.46 -15.37 -2.15
CA ARG A 55 -6.19 -13.93 -2.27
C ARG A 55 -5.62 -13.34 -0.98
N SER A 56 -6.09 -13.80 0.18
CA SER A 56 -5.56 -13.40 1.49
C SER A 56 -4.09 -13.80 1.68
N GLU A 57 -3.69 -15.01 1.26
CA GLU A 57 -2.29 -15.44 1.28
C GLU A 57 -1.43 -14.59 0.33
N VAL A 58 -1.92 -14.30 -0.88
CA VAL A 58 -1.23 -13.42 -1.84
C VAL A 58 -1.00 -12.03 -1.23
N ALA A 59 -2.00 -11.46 -0.57
CA ALA A 59 -1.86 -10.15 0.06
C ALA A 59 -0.86 -10.13 1.21
N GLN A 60 -0.86 -11.17 2.04
CA GLN A 60 0.14 -11.33 3.10
C GLN A 60 1.55 -11.40 2.51
N ALA A 61 1.75 -12.23 1.48
CA ALA A 61 3.03 -12.36 0.81
C ALA A 61 3.50 -11.06 0.14
N ILE A 62 2.57 -10.25 -0.39
CA ILE A 62 2.91 -8.90 -0.90
C ILE A 62 3.35 -7.99 0.24
N ALA A 63 2.61 -7.93 1.35
CA ALA A 63 2.98 -7.09 2.49
C ALA A 63 4.35 -7.48 3.07
N ASP A 64 4.65 -8.79 3.13
CA ASP A 64 5.95 -9.30 3.56
C ASP A 64 7.05 -8.92 2.57
N ALA A 65 6.81 -9.05 1.25
CA ALA A 65 7.75 -8.62 0.22
C ALA A 65 8.03 -7.11 0.25
N GLU A 66 6.99 -6.28 0.44
CA GLU A 66 7.12 -4.82 0.59
C GLU A 66 7.97 -4.46 1.78
N ARG A 67 7.77 -5.16 2.92
CA ARG A 67 8.58 -4.97 4.12
C ARG A 67 10.03 -5.39 3.90
N MET A 68 10.28 -6.55 3.30
CA MET A 68 11.65 -7.01 3.01
C MET A 68 12.39 -6.04 2.08
N ILE A 69 11.72 -5.51 1.07
CA ILE A 69 12.29 -4.47 0.20
C ILE A 69 12.55 -3.19 0.99
N ALA A 70 11.59 -2.77 1.84
CA ALA A 70 11.73 -1.57 2.63
C ALA A 70 12.87 -1.66 3.65
N ASP A 71 13.03 -2.78 4.33
CA ASP A 71 14.10 -3.02 5.31
C ASP A 71 15.50 -2.91 4.65
N GLU A 72 15.63 -3.34 3.38
CA GLU A 72 16.89 -3.27 2.64
C GLU A 72 17.18 -1.89 2.02
N LEU A 73 16.13 -1.16 1.64
CA LEU A 73 16.24 0.16 1.03
C LEU A 73 16.18 1.31 2.04
N LEU A 74 15.70 1.04 3.25
CA LEU A 74 15.36 2.04 4.28
C LEU A 74 14.21 3.00 3.88
N TYR A 75 13.44 2.68 2.84
CA TYR A 75 12.19 3.38 2.48
C TYR A 75 11.19 2.42 1.86
N TRP A 76 9.91 2.80 1.90
CA TRP A 76 8.84 1.95 1.39
C TRP A 76 8.68 2.06 -0.13
N PRO A 77 8.34 0.95 -0.82
CA PRO A 77 8.21 0.90 -2.29
C PRO A 77 7.08 1.76 -2.85
N ALA A 78 6.17 2.23 -1.99
CA ALA A 78 5.10 3.18 -2.27
C ALA A 78 4.79 3.97 -0.99
N PRO A 79 3.99 5.05 -1.05
CA PRO A 79 3.75 5.89 0.11
C PRO A 79 3.02 5.12 1.21
N LYS A 80 3.59 5.17 2.42
CA LYS A 80 3.02 4.56 3.63
C LYS A 80 2.97 5.57 4.76
N TYR A 81 1.84 5.59 5.47
CA TYR A 81 1.66 6.41 6.66
C TYR A 81 2.28 5.72 7.87
N PHE A 82 3.04 6.49 8.63
CA PHE A 82 3.57 6.13 9.94
C PHE A 82 2.84 6.95 10.98
N VAL A 83 2.29 6.25 11.97
CA VAL A 83 1.56 6.85 13.08
C VAL A 83 2.39 6.63 14.34
N ASP A 84 2.52 7.67 15.15
CA ASP A 84 3.18 7.66 16.45
C ASP A 84 4.64 7.17 16.43
N ALA A 85 5.38 7.50 15.38
CA ALA A 85 6.79 7.15 15.28
C ALA A 85 7.59 7.96 16.31
N VAL A 86 8.22 7.27 17.27
CA VAL A 86 9.01 7.91 18.32
C VAL A 86 10.48 8.00 17.90
N VAL A 87 11.03 9.22 17.89
CA VAL A 87 12.43 9.50 17.54
C VAL A 87 13.11 10.35 18.60
N PRO A 88 14.40 10.11 18.91
CA PRO A 88 15.14 10.96 19.84
C PRO A 88 15.36 12.35 19.22
N TYR A 89 15.19 13.40 20.03
CA TYR A 89 15.51 14.76 19.60
C TYR A 89 17.00 15.04 19.78
N PRO A 90 17.71 15.64 18.80
CA PRO A 90 19.15 15.88 18.90
C PRO A 90 19.51 16.82 20.06
N GLN A 91 20.15 16.26 21.09
CA GLN A 91 20.64 17.03 22.23
C GLN A 91 21.96 17.75 21.88
N PRO A 92 22.17 18.99 22.35
CA PRO A 92 23.43 19.69 22.13
C PRO A 92 24.58 18.97 22.85
N ILE A 93 25.70 18.78 22.15
CA ILE A 93 26.96 18.26 22.71
C ILE A 93 27.61 19.38 23.54
N ARG A 94 27.03 19.74 24.70
CA ARG A 94 27.57 20.65 25.74
C ARG A 94 28.49 21.79 25.28
N ARG A 95 27.96 23.02 25.15
CA ARG A 95 28.62 24.27 25.59
C ARG A 95 27.68 25.49 25.51
N GLY A 96 27.09 25.86 26.64
CA GLY A 96 26.79 27.26 27.01
C GLY A 96 25.74 28.07 26.25
N GLY A 97 25.08 27.54 25.22
CA GLY A 97 24.04 28.27 24.49
C GLY A 97 22.88 27.38 24.07
N TYR A 98 21.65 27.78 24.42
CA TYR A 98 20.43 27.23 23.84
C TYR A 98 20.21 27.96 22.51
N SER A 99 20.49 27.30 21.40
CA SER A 99 20.06 27.80 20.09
C SER A 99 18.61 27.33 19.90
N VAL A 100 17.70 28.26 19.68
CA VAL A 100 16.27 28.00 19.37
C VAL A 100 16.11 27.63 17.88
N GLU A 101 17.21 27.31 17.19
CA GLU A 101 17.19 26.98 15.77
C GLU A 101 16.54 25.60 15.55
N PRO A 102 15.66 25.45 14.54
CA PRO A 102 15.10 24.18 14.16
C PRO A 102 16.21 23.15 13.88
N LYS A 103 16.18 22.04 14.61
CA LYS A 103 17.12 20.95 14.41
C LYS A 103 16.57 19.92 13.43
N SER A 104 17.49 19.33 12.66
CA SER A 104 17.17 18.19 11.81
C SER A 104 17.00 16.94 12.67
N VAL A 105 15.89 16.23 12.50
CA VAL A 105 15.61 14.95 13.15
C VAL A 105 15.69 13.86 12.08
N GLN A 106 16.35 12.75 12.40
CA GLN A 106 16.43 11.58 11.52
C GLN A 106 15.22 10.68 11.79
N LEU A 107 14.45 10.40 10.74
CA LEU A 107 13.33 9.47 10.78
C LEU A 107 13.80 8.05 10.49
N PRO A 108 13.08 7.02 10.97
CA PRO A 108 13.40 5.62 10.69
C PRO A 108 13.34 5.26 9.20
N TRP A 109 12.49 5.97 8.44
CA TRP A 109 12.24 5.70 7.03
C TRP A 109 12.60 6.92 6.17
N HIS A 110 13.34 6.66 5.11
CA HIS A 110 13.76 7.61 4.08
C HIS A 110 12.59 7.99 3.15
N HIS A 111 12.83 8.94 2.23
CA HIS A 111 11.83 9.47 1.29
C HIS A 111 10.57 10.02 1.98
N VAL A 112 10.76 11.00 2.85
CA VAL A 112 9.64 11.67 3.54
C VAL A 112 8.88 12.56 2.56
N ILE A 113 7.62 12.26 2.32
CA ILE A 113 6.77 13.05 1.41
C ILE A 113 6.18 14.24 2.15
N SER A 114 5.56 13.99 3.30
CA SER A 114 4.87 15.01 4.09
C SER A 114 4.78 14.62 5.55
N GLY A 115 4.84 15.61 6.45
CA GLY A 115 4.50 15.45 7.85
C GLY A 115 3.00 15.62 8.06
N GLY A 116 2.41 14.82 8.93
CA GLY A 116 0.97 14.82 9.15
C GLY A 116 0.39 13.43 9.20
N MET A 117 -0.91 13.39 9.38
CA MET A 117 -1.61 12.14 9.59
C MET A 117 -2.63 11.87 8.48
N PHE A 118 -2.89 10.60 8.27
CA PHE A 118 -3.86 10.17 7.27
C PHE A 118 -5.26 10.62 7.67
N ASN A 119 -5.90 11.42 6.83
CA ASN A 119 -7.26 11.85 7.04
C ASN A 119 -8.11 11.56 5.80
N ARG A 120 -9.41 11.35 6.04
CA ARG A 120 -10.39 11.07 5.00
C ARG A 120 -11.67 11.85 5.24
N THR A 121 -12.13 12.54 4.20
CA THR A 121 -13.41 13.25 4.22
C THR A 121 -14.29 12.70 3.10
N LEU A 122 -15.52 12.29 3.45
CA LEU A 122 -16.50 11.85 2.47
C LEU A 122 -16.87 13.06 1.58
N ILE A 123 -16.79 12.88 0.26
CA ILE A 123 -17.27 13.87 -0.70
C ILE A 123 -18.74 13.58 -1.00
N SER A 124 -19.03 12.40 -1.55
CA SER A 124 -20.40 11.99 -1.88
C SER A 124 -20.47 10.48 -2.18
N THR A 125 -21.69 9.97 -2.35
CA THR A 125 -22.02 8.60 -2.70
C THR A 125 -22.32 8.51 -4.20
N ILE A 126 -21.74 7.54 -4.89
CA ILE A 126 -21.93 7.28 -6.32
C ILE A 126 -22.84 6.05 -6.46
N ALA A 127 -23.95 6.17 -7.20
CA ALA A 127 -24.89 5.07 -7.44
C ALA A 127 -25.69 5.27 -8.74
N GLY A 128 -26.41 4.24 -9.17
CA GLY A 128 -27.32 4.35 -10.32
C GLY A 128 -26.58 4.63 -11.63
N ALA A 129 -27.03 5.62 -12.40
CA ALA A 129 -26.44 5.95 -13.70
C ALA A 129 -24.99 6.48 -13.61
N ASP A 130 -24.61 7.01 -12.45
CA ASP A 130 -23.26 7.53 -12.20
C ASP A 130 -22.24 6.41 -11.96
N LEU A 131 -22.70 5.18 -11.70
CA LEU A 131 -21.87 3.97 -11.63
C LEU A 131 -22.28 3.01 -12.77
N ALA A 132 -21.74 3.25 -13.95
CA ALA A 132 -22.08 2.49 -15.15
C ALA A 132 -21.03 1.42 -15.46
N ALA A 133 -21.48 0.25 -15.91
CA ALA A 133 -20.62 -0.77 -16.51
C ALA A 133 -20.78 -0.75 -18.03
N SER A 134 -19.68 -0.88 -18.76
CA SER A 134 -19.64 -0.86 -20.23
C SER A 134 -18.96 -2.12 -20.76
N ASP A 135 -19.56 -2.66 -21.81
CA ASP A 135 -18.98 -3.66 -22.71
C ASP A 135 -18.21 -2.91 -23.82
N LEU A 136 -16.91 -3.15 -23.92
CA LEU A 136 -16.05 -2.42 -24.88
C LEU A 136 -15.95 -3.10 -26.24
N ASP A 137 -16.22 -4.39 -26.35
CA ASP A 137 -16.02 -5.18 -27.58
C ASP A 137 -17.32 -5.78 -28.15
N GLY A 138 -18.44 -5.62 -27.45
CA GLY A 138 -19.77 -6.05 -27.86
C GLY A 138 -20.01 -7.54 -27.67
N ASP A 139 -19.21 -8.23 -26.84
CA ASP A 139 -19.35 -9.67 -26.60
C ASP A 139 -20.45 -10.04 -25.57
N GLY A 140 -21.10 -9.03 -24.97
CA GLY A 140 -22.15 -9.16 -23.98
C GLY A 140 -21.67 -9.21 -22.54
N VAL A 141 -20.36 -9.15 -22.29
CA VAL A 141 -19.74 -8.99 -20.97
C VAL A 141 -19.35 -7.54 -20.79
N LYS A 142 -19.53 -7.01 -19.57
CA LYS A 142 -19.12 -5.63 -19.26
C LYS A 142 -17.81 -5.70 -18.50
N GLU A 143 -16.69 -5.37 -19.14
CA GLU A 143 -15.33 -5.46 -18.56
C GLU A 143 -15.01 -4.24 -17.72
N THR A 144 -15.56 -3.09 -18.06
CA THR A 144 -15.13 -1.80 -17.51
C THR A 144 -16.27 -1.18 -16.70
N PHE A 145 -15.93 -0.58 -15.57
CA PHE A 145 -16.84 0.34 -14.88
C PHE A 145 -16.33 1.76 -14.99
N THR A 146 -17.27 2.69 -15.04
CA THR A 146 -17.04 4.13 -14.94
C THR A 146 -17.90 4.67 -13.80
N ALA A 147 -17.24 5.25 -12.81
CA ALA A 147 -17.89 5.96 -11.72
C ALA A 147 -17.66 7.46 -11.91
N THR A 148 -18.72 8.26 -11.95
CA THR A 148 -18.64 9.71 -12.13
C THR A 148 -19.23 10.41 -10.93
N ILE A 149 -18.62 11.51 -10.51
CA ILE A 149 -19.11 12.32 -9.40
C ILE A 149 -18.89 13.78 -9.73
N THR A 150 -19.93 14.60 -9.52
CA THR A 150 -19.86 16.04 -9.71
C THR A 150 -20.14 16.72 -8.37
N ASP A 151 -19.14 17.40 -7.83
CA ASP A 151 -19.21 18.08 -6.55
C ASP A 151 -18.27 19.29 -6.54
N ALA A 152 -18.68 20.40 -5.92
CA ALA A 152 -17.86 21.62 -5.86
C ALA A 152 -16.53 21.40 -5.12
N ALA A 153 -16.46 20.48 -4.15
CA ALA A 153 -15.24 20.14 -3.43
C ALA A 153 -14.17 19.51 -4.33
N ILE A 154 -14.58 18.86 -5.44
CA ILE A 154 -13.64 18.26 -6.40
C ILE A 154 -12.83 19.34 -7.12
N GLY A 155 -13.46 20.47 -7.47
CA GLY A 155 -12.78 21.57 -8.16
C GLY A 155 -11.66 22.23 -7.33
N ALA A 156 -11.63 22.00 -6.02
CA ALA A 156 -10.58 22.49 -5.13
C ALA A 156 -9.41 21.50 -4.94
N ILE A 157 -9.53 20.26 -5.42
CA ILE A 157 -8.50 19.24 -5.29
C ILE A 157 -7.50 19.37 -6.44
N THR A 158 -6.23 19.61 -6.11
CA THR A 158 -5.14 19.75 -7.08
C THR A 158 -4.39 18.44 -7.31
N ASP A 159 -4.26 17.60 -6.28
CA ASP A 159 -3.65 16.28 -6.39
C ASP A 159 -4.72 15.21 -6.60
N ILE A 160 -4.71 14.64 -7.80
CA ILE A 160 -5.64 13.59 -8.20
C ILE A 160 -5.51 12.31 -7.37
N ASN A 161 -4.34 12.07 -6.77
CA ASN A 161 -4.10 10.89 -5.93
C ASN A 161 -4.82 10.97 -4.58
N GLU A 162 -5.34 12.15 -4.19
CA GLU A 162 -6.16 12.31 -3.00
C GLU A 162 -7.58 11.76 -3.18
N LEU A 163 -8.04 11.53 -4.41
CA LEU A 163 -9.37 10.96 -4.64
C LEU A 163 -9.32 9.43 -4.59
N ALA A 164 -10.20 8.84 -3.77
CA ALA A 164 -10.27 7.40 -3.60
C ALA A 164 -11.72 6.90 -3.49
N LEU A 165 -11.99 5.75 -4.10
CA LEU A 165 -13.26 5.04 -4.00
C LEU A 165 -13.19 3.97 -2.91
N TYR A 166 -14.27 3.85 -2.15
CA TYR A 166 -14.44 2.85 -1.10
C TYR A 166 -15.80 2.16 -1.25
N PHE A 167 -15.89 0.94 -0.75
CA PHE A 167 -17.16 0.23 -0.66
C PHE A 167 -18.14 0.94 0.29
N ALA A 168 -19.44 0.90 -0.07
CA ALA A 168 -20.51 1.46 0.74
C ALA A 168 -20.67 0.70 2.07
N ASP A 169 -21.32 1.33 3.05
CA ASP A 169 -21.46 0.78 4.41
C ASP A 169 -22.08 -0.62 4.46
N GLY A 170 -23.14 -0.84 3.67
CA GLY A 170 -23.81 -2.15 3.58
C GLY A 170 -22.93 -3.27 3.01
N ASP A 171 -21.87 -2.93 2.27
CA ASP A 171 -20.95 -3.89 1.66
C ASP A 171 -19.69 -4.14 2.52
N ARG A 172 -19.56 -3.44 3.66
CA ARG A 172 -18.38 -3.50 4.55
C ARG A 172 -18.52 -4.47 5.72
N HIS A 173 -19.55 -5.32 5.74
CA HIS A 173 -19.78 -6.28 6.85
C HIS A 173 -19.83 -5.64 8.25
N GLY A 174 -20.25 -4.37 8.34
CA GLY A 174 -20.27 -3.60 9.59
C GLY A 174 -18.90 -3.10 10.06
N GLU A 175 -17.84 -3.25 9.27
CA GLU A 175 -16.53 -2.66 9.54
C GLU A 175 -16.47 -1.20 9.12
N ASP A 176 -15.71 -0.37 9.85
CA ASP A 176 -15.45 1.02 9.49
C ASP A 176 -14.68 1.17 8.17
N VAL A 177 -14.79 2.35 7.54
CA VAL A 177 -14.07 2.66 6.30
C VAL A 177 -12.58 2.59 6.58
N SER A 178 -11.84 1.76 5.84
CA SER A 178 -10.39 1.55 6.01
C SER A 178 -9.73 1.34 4.65
N GLU A 179 -8.41 1.38 4.57
CA GLU A 179 -7.69 1.13 3.31
C GLU A 179 -7.89 -0.30 2.77
N VAL A 180 -8.39 -1.24 3.59
CA VAL A 180 -8.79 -2.59 3.16
C VAL A 180 -10.02 -2.54 2.25
N TRP A 181 -10.87 -1.53 2.41
CA TRP A 181 -12.11 -1.34 1.65
C TRP A 181 -11.97 -0.39 0.45
N ARG A 182 -10.74 0.04 0.15
CA ARG A 182 -10.45 0.94 -0.97
C ARG A 182 -10.44 0.19 -2.31
N VAL A 183 -11.24 0.63 -3.27
CA VAL A 183 -11.27 0.06 -4.62
C VAL A 183 -10.01 0.50 -5.39
N ARG A 184 -9.17 -0.48 -5.77
CA ARG A 184 -7.89 -0.24 -6.47
C ARG A 184 -7.49 -1.45 -7.34
N PRO A 185 -6.77 -1.26 -8.45
CA PRO A 185 -6.35 0.03 -9.02
C PRO A 185 -7.46 0.69 -9.83
N VAL A 186 -7.59 2.02 -9.74
CA VAL A 186 -8.52 2.81 -10.56
C VAL A 186 -7.76 3.94 -11.25
N LYS A 187 -8.13 4.27 -12.47
CA LYS A 187 -7.66 5.47 -13.16
C LYS A 187 -8.60 6.61 -12.81
N VAL A 188 -8.04 7.73 -12.38
CA VAL A 188 -8.82 8.92 -12.03
C VAL A 188 -8.52 10.02 -13.06
N SER A 189 -9.54 10.82 -13.38
CA SER A 189 -9.39 12.07 -14.13
C SER A 189 -10.31 13.13 -13.53
N ILE A 190 -9.85 14.38 -13.43
CA ILE A 190 -10.65 15.52 -12.94
C ILE A 190 -10.82 16.50 -14.10
N SER A 191 -12.05 16.97 -14.32
CA SER A 191 -12.38 18.05 -15.25
C SER A 191 -13.41 18.98 -14.61
N GLY A 192 -12.98 20.19 -14.23
CA GLY A 192 -13.82 21.12 -13.48
C GLY A 192 -14.21 20.53 -12.12
N ASN A 193 -15.52 20.48 -11.84
CA ASN A 193 -16.06 19.91 -10.60
C ASN A 193 -16.40 18.42 -10.73
N THR A 194 -16.01 17.77 -11.82
CA THR A 194 -16.34 16.37 -12.09
C THR A 194 -15.08 15.51 -12.02
N ALA A 195 -15.12 14.48 -11.17
CA ALA A 195 -14.14 13.41 -11.17
C ALA A 195 -14.74 12.16 -11.83
N THR A 196 -13.94 11.50 -12.67
CA THR A 196 -14.28 10.26 -13.34
C THR A 196 -13.26 9.20 -12.96
N PHE A 197 -13.75 8.07 -12.48
CA PHE A 197 -12.98 6.89 -12.13
C PHE A 197 -13.27 5.80 -13.14
N THR A 198 -12.24 5.18 -13.68
CA THR A 198 -12.37 4.05 -14.61
C THR A 198 -11.54 2.87 -14.10
N GLY A 199 -12.12 1.69 -14.12
CA GLY A 199 -11.43 0.46 -13.72
C GLY A 199 -12.10 -0.79 -14.27
N HIS A 200 -11.49 -1.94 -14.02
CA HIS A 200 -12.07 -3.21 -14.43
C HIS A 200 -13.26 -3.57 -13.51
N ARG A 201 -14.35 -4.09 -14.07
CA ARG A 201 -15.62 -4.35 -13.37
C ARG A 201 -15.47 -5.37 -12.25
N THR A 202 -14.52 -6.31 -12.37
CA THR A 202 -14.18 -7.24 -11.28
C THR A 202 -13.75 -6.54 -10.00
N LEU A 203 -13.33 -5.28 -10.07
CA LEU A 203 -13.04 -4.51 -8.86
C LEU A 203 -14.28 -4.25 -8.01
N LEU A 204 -15.48 -4.38 -8.58
CA LEU A 204 -16.75 -4.13 -7.92
C LEU A 204 -17.47 -5.40 -7.46
N VAL A 205 -16.81 -6.56 -7.41
CA VAL A 205 -17.40 -7.81 -6.85
C VAL A 205 -17.99 -7.50 -5.46
N ASN A 206 -19.21 -7.97 -5.21
CA ASN A 206 -19.87 -7.83 -3.92
C ASN A 206 -19.09 -8.60 -2.84
N PRO A 207 -18.53 -7.92 -1.82
CA PRO A 207 -17.77 -8.58 -0.76
C PRO A 207 -18.57 -9.60 0.04
N ALA A 208 -19.90 -9.52 0.08
CA ALA A 208 -20.72 -10.51 0.78
C ALA A 208 -20.65 -11.91 0.16
N LEU A 209 -20.50 -11.99 -1.16
CA LEU A 209 -20.40 -13.26 -1.86
C LEU A 209 -19.03 -13.93 -1.62
N GLU A 210 -17.98 -13.12 -1.44
CA GLU A 210 -16.62 -13.60 -1.19
C GLU A 210 -16.43 -14.25 0.18
N PHE A 211 -17.31 -13.96 1.14
CA PHE A 211 -17.26 -14.48 2.51
C PHE A 211 -18.09 -15.77 2.70
N SER A 212 -18.74 -16.26 1.65
CA SER A 212 -19.49 -17.51 1.72
C SER A 212 -18.58 -18.68 2.13
N VAL A 213 -19.10 -19.58 2.97
CA VAL A 213 -18.34 -20.75 3.42
C VAL A 213 -18.08 -21.73 2.27
N SER A 214 -19.07 -21.87 1.38
CA SER A 214 -18.99 -22.65 0.15
C SER A 214 -19.27 -21.70 -1.02
N PRO A 215 -18.27 -20.91 -1.44
CA PRO A 215 -18.45 -19.93 -2.50
C PRO A 215 -18.75 -20.64 -3.82
N GLU A 216 -19.88 -20.30 -4.44
CA GLU A 216 -20.15 -20.70 -5.82
C GLU A 216 -19.34 -19.81 -6.77
N ASP A 217 -19.02 -20.35 -7.94
CA ASP A 217 -18.33 -19.59 -8.96
C ASP A 217 -19.19 -18.41 -9.45
N LEU A 218 -18.66 -17.19 -9.37
CA LEU A 218 -19.42 -15.99 -9.72
C LEU A 218 -19.47 -15.78 -11.23
N ASN A 219 -20.65 -15.70 -11.83
CA ASN A 219 -20.77 -15.39 -13.26
C ASN A 219 -20.55 -13.89 -13.52
N ALA A 220 -19.61 -13.56 -14.40
CA ALA A 220 -19.30 -12.17 -14.75
C ALA A 220 -20.45 -11.42 -15.43
N ALA A 221 -21.38 -12.11 -16.10
CA ALA A 221 -22.55 -11.50 -16.75
C ALA A 221 -23.70 -11.18 -15.77
N THR A 222 -23.65 -11.67 -14.54
CA THR A 222 -24.72 -11.49 -13.57
C THR A 222 -24.52 -10.19 -12.78
N ASP A 223 -25.35 -9.18 -13.06
CA ASP A 223 -25.21 -7.84 -12.48
C ASP A 223 -25.34 -7.82 -10.94
N THR A 224 -26.07 -8.77 -10.33
CA THR A 224 -26.21 -8.89 -8.86
C THR A 224 -24.93 -9.33 -8.15
N ASN A 225 -23.91 -9.79 -8.88
CA ASN A 225 -22.62 -10.14 -8.32
C ASN A 225 -21.73 -8.94 -8.01
N TYR A 226 -22.16 -7.73 -8.39
CA TYR A 226 -21.42 -6.49 -8.22
C TYR A 226 -22.15 -5.54 -7.29
N VAL A 227 -21.39 -4.67 -6.63
CA VAL A 227 -21.95 -3.58 -5.82
C VAL A 227 -22.62 -2.52 -6.70
N THR A 228 -23.69 -1.92 -6.19
CA THR A 228 -24.50 -0.91 -6.90
C THR A 228 -24.22 0.51 -6.43
N SER A 229 -23.40 0.67 -5.38
CA SER A 229 -23.01 1.98 -4.86
C SER A 229 -21.57 1.98 -4.34
N LEU A 230 -20.92 3.13 -4.42
CA LEU A 230 -19.57 3.37 -3.92
C LEU A 230 -19.53 4.71 -3.17
N LEU A 231 -18.56 4.87 -2.28
CA LEU A 231 -18.30 6.12 -1.59
C LEU A 231 -17.03 6.78 -2.15
N CYS A 232 -17.12 8.05 -2.50
CA CYS A 232 -15.97 8.83 -2.92
C CYS A 232 -15.46 9.65 -1.72
N TYR A 233 -14.21 9.40 -1.33
CA TYR A 233 -13.53 10.13 -0.27
C TYR A 233 -12.36 10.92 -0.84
N ARG A 234 -12.07 12.05 -0.21
CA ARG A 234 -10.77 12.69 -0.26
C ARG A 234 -9.89 12.06 0.82
N ALA A 235 -8.88 11.32 0.44
CA ALA A 235 -7.86 10.70 1.28
C ALA A 235 -6.56 11.50 1.17
N PHE A 236 -6.21 12.27 2.20
CA PHE A 236 -5.11 13.24 2.16
C PHE A 236 -4.28 13.22 3.45
N THR A 237 -3.07 13.75 3.38
CA THR A 237 -2.28 14.01 4.58
C THR A 237 -2.75 15.32 5.20
N ASN A 238 -3.34 15.27 6.39
CA ASN A 238 -3.70 16.49 7.11
C ASN A 238 -2.44 17.14 7.69
N THR A 239 -2.02 18.25 7.07
CA THR A 239 -0.86 19.06 7.48
C THR A 239 -1.26 20.24 8.37
N HIS A 240 -2.54 20.58 8.51
CA HIS A 240 -3.00 21.79 9.20
C HIS A 240 -3.20 21.63 10.70
N SER A 241 -3.11 20.41 11.20
CA SER A 241 -3.37 20.08 12.58
C SER A 241 -2.17 20.42 13.47
N THR A 242 -2.08 21.69 13.90
CA THR A 242 -1.07 22.16 14.85
C THR A 242 -1.62 22.39 16.25
N ASP A 243 -2.91 22.71 16.40
CA ASP A 243 -3.49 23.11 17.69
C ASP A 243 -4.62 22.19 18.20
N ASP A 244 -5.24 21.40 17.33
CA ASP A 244 -6.25 20.40 17.69
C ASP A 244 -5.76 18.98 17.38
N MET A 245 -6.14 17.98 18.19
CA MET A 245 -5.84 16.60 17.83
C MET A 245 -6.56 16.24 16.53
N PRO A 246 -5.91 15.51 15.61
CA PRO A 246 -4.60 14.82 15.75
C PRO A 246 -3.40 15.57 15.15
N TYR A 247 -2.36 15.88 15.95
CA TYR A 247 -1.18 16.65 15.55
C TYR A 247 -0.32 15.99 14.45
N GLN A 248 0.45 16.78 13.68
CA GLN A 248 1.56 16.22 12.88
C GLN A 248 2.58 15.48 13.75
N GLY A 249 2.73 15.91 15.01
CA GLY A 249 3.48 15.21 16.03
C GLY A 249 3.45 15.96 17.35
N VAL A 250 4.04 15.37 18.38
CA VAL A 250 4.23 15.98 19.69
C VAL A 250 5.68 15.87 20.14
N ALA A 251 6.24 16.97 20.62
CA ALA A 251 7.49 17.02 21.36
C ALA A 251 7.20 16.66 22.81
N MET A 252 8.06 15.84 23.42
CA MET A 252 7.87 15.34 24.78
C MET A 252 9.05 15.72 25.68
N TRP A 253 8.73 16.24 26.87
CA TRP A 253 9.68 16.55 27.94
C TRP A 253 9.40 15.69 29.16
N ASN A 254 10.45 15.24 29.85
CA ASN A 254 10.31 14.57 31.14
C ASN A 254 10.20 15.64 32.24
N ASN A 255 9.06 15.71 32.93
CA ASN A 255 8.85 16.75 33.94
C ASN A 255 9.72 16.60 35.19
N VAL A 256 10.33 15.42 35.38
CA VAL A 256 11.26 15.15 36.49
C VAL A 256 12.52 14.49 35.93
N PRO A 257 13.66 15.19 35.89
CA PRO A 257 14.93 14.60 35.47
C PRO A 257 15.28 13.38 36.33
N GLY A 258 15.44 12.21 35.72
CA GLY A 258 15.85 10.97 36.40
C GLY A 258 14.73 10.14 37.04
N CYS A 259 13.46 10.47 36.77
CA CYS A 259 12.33 9.67 37.23
C CYS A 259 12.18 8.38 36.38
N SER A 260 12.04 7.22 37.04
CA SER A 260 11.88 5.91 36.38
C SER A 260 10.44 5.36 36.43
N GLU A 261 9.58 5.86 37.33
CA GLU A 261 8.17 5.47 37.43
C GLU A 261 7.28 6.67 37.78
N GLY A 262 6.11 6.78 37.13
CA GLY A 262 5.10 7.82 37.43
C GLY A 262 5.40 9.22 36.90
N CYS A 263 6.36 9.38 35.99
CA CYS A 263 6.73 10.68 35.45
C CYS A 263 5.59 11.24 34.59
N THR A 264 5.19 12.47 34.88
CA THR A 264 4.32 13.21 33.97
C THR A 264 5.16 13.71 32.80
N PHE A 265 4.60 13.66 31.59
CA PHE A 265 5.21 14.25 30.41
C PHE A 265 4.49 15.54 30.06
N SER A 266 5.24 16.58 29.77
CA SER A 266 4.69 17.73 29.05
C SER A 266 4.83 17.47 27.56
N ILE A 267 3.75 17.76 26.83
CA ILE A 267 3.68 17.59 25.38
C ILE A 267 3.38 18.92 24.70
N LYS A 268 3.94 19.14 23.51
CA LYS A 268 3.63 20.29 22.66
C LYS A 268 3.56 19.84 21.20
N ALA A 269 2.63 20.38 20.44
CA ALA A 269 2.53 20.07 19.02
C ALA A 269 3.80 20.46 18.26
N VAL A 270 4.14 19.66 17.25
CA VAL A 270 5.31 19.83 16.39
C VAL A 270 4.85 19.96 14.94
N CYS A 271 5.46 20.90 14.22
CA CYS A 271 5.39 20.99 12.77
C CYS A 271 6.65 20.40 12.16
N LEU A 272 6.49 19.55 11.15
CA LEU A 272 7.59 19.01 10.36
C LEU A 272 7.82 19.88 9.12
N GLY A 273 9.04 20.37 8.97
CA GLY A 273 9.53 21.04 7.77
C GLY A 273 10.38 20.09 6.91
N GLN A 274 10.47 20.41 5.63
CA GLN A 274 11.26 19.62 4.67
C GLN A 274 12.76 19.91 4.85
N PHE A 275 13.59 18.87 4.92
CA PHE A 275 15.04 19.00 4.98
C PHE A 275 15.75 17.68 4.61
N GLN A 276 16.27 17.54 3.38
CA GLN A 276 16.88 16.28 2.91
C GLN A 276 15.94 15.07 3.10
N ASN A 277 14.69 15.22 2.66
CA ASN A 277 13.63 14.24 2.82
C ASN A 277 13.99 12.84 2.26
N GLU A 278 14.75 12.80 1.17
CA GLU A 278 15.25 11.55 0.56
C GLU A 278 16.09 10.73 1.55
N GLN A 279 16.80 11.39 2.47
CA GLN A 279 17.63 10.75 3.50
C GLN A 279 16.87 10.50 4.80
N GLY A 280 15.55 10.74 4.83
CA GLY A 280 14.75 10.60 6.06
C GLY A 280 15.02 11.70 7.09
N ARG A 281 15.68 12.80 6.73
CA ARG A 281 15.86 13.94 7.63
C ARG A 281 14.69 14.90 7.44
N VAL A 282 14.28 15.53 8.54
CA VAL A 282 13.23 16.57 8.56
C VAL A 282 13.60 17.62 9.58
N THR A 283 13.14 18.86 9.41
CA THR A 283 13.23 19.84 10.49
C THR A 283 12.00 19.69 11.39
N ALA A 284 12.20 19.72 12.70
CA ALA A 284 11.10 19.74 13.65
C ALA A 284 11.07 21.11 14.35
N SER A 285 9.93 21.79 14.23
CA SER A 285 9.67 23.07 14.89
C SER A 285 8.52 22.93 15.88
N TYR A 286 8.70 23.51 17.06
CA TYR A 286 7.69 23.62 18.11
C TYR A 286 7.71 25.09 18.56
N GLY A 287 6.55 25.76 18.59
CA GLY A 287 6.46 27.24 18.65
C GLY A 287 7.25 27.91 19.79
N LEU A 288 7.51 29.23 19.65
CA LEU A 288 8.43 30.03 20.48
C LEU A 288 8.05 30.14 21.96
N ASP A 289 6.77 29.98 22.32
CA ASP A 289 6.29 30.07 23.70
C ASP A 289 6.43 28.73 24.43
N CYS A 290 7.66 28.28 24.66
CA CYS A 290 7.92 27.10 25.50
C CYS A 290 8.32 27.53 26.92
N PRO A 291 7.62 27.07 27.98
CA PRO A 291 7.97 27.40 29.36
C PRO A 291 9.22 26.67 29.87
N PHE A 292 9.77 25.74 29.08
CA PHE A 292 10.91 24.92 29.45
C PHE A 292 12.22 25.54 28.96
N SER A 293 13.21 25.61 29.84
CA SER A 293 14.56 26.10 29.54
C SER A 293 15.43 25.10 28.76
N TYR A 294 14.85 23.99 28.30
CA TYR A 294 15.57 22.91 27.62
C TYR A 294 14.73 22.30 26.49
N GLU A 295 15.44 21.69 25.55
CA GLU A 295 14.88 21.03 24.36
C GLU A 295 14.16 19.72 24.72
N PRO A 296 13.19 19.27 23.90
CA PRO A 296 12.50 18.01 24.16
C PRO A 296 13.48 16.84 24.10
N GLU A 297 13.17 15.73 24.77
CA GLU A 297 14.01 14.54 24.72
C GLU A 297 13.70 13.66 23.51
N ARG A 298 12.42 13.59 23.15
CA ARG A 298 11.91 12.76 22.05
C ARG A 298 10.75 13.46 21.35
N LEU A 299 10.53 13.10 20.10
CA LEU A 299 9.37 13.46 19.31
C LEU A 299 8.56 12.21 19.00
N GLN A 300 7.25 12.32 19.02
CA GLN A 300 6.31 11.35 18.48
C GLN A 300 5.65 11.97 17.26
N ILE A 301 5.86 11.42 16.08
CA ILE A 301 5.55 12.08 14.81
C ILE A 301 4.74 11.18 13.89
N ASN A 302 3.82 11.81 13.17
CA ASN A 302 3.01 11.22 12.13
C ASN A 302 3.53 11.73 10.79
N TYR A 303 3.81 10.84 9.84
CA TYR A 303 4.33 11.25 8.54
C TYR A 303 4.02 10.23 7.45
N LEU A 304 4.07 10.69 6.20
CA LEU A 304 3.99 9.89 4.99
C LEU A 304 5.39 9.75 4.40
N ALA A 305 5.85 8.52 4.18
CA ALA A 305 7.15 8.24 3.54
C ALA A 305 7.08 7.07 2.57
N GLY A 306 8.08 6.99 1.67
CA GLY A 306 8.17 6.01 0.59
C GLY A 306 8.23 6.67 -0.78
N LEU A 307 8.39 5.87 -1.83
CA LEU A 307 8.43 6.39 -3.19
C LEU A 307 7.08 6.98 -3.61
N PRO A 308 7.03 8.16 -4.25
CA PRO A 308 5.78 8.73 -4.72
C PRO A 308 5.13 7.86 -5.80
N LEU A 309 3.80 7.87 -5.86
CA LEU A 309 3.05 7.13 -6.87
C LEU A 309 3.23 7.75 -8.25
N VAL A 310 3.36 6.91 -9.28
CA VAL A 310 3.36 7.30 -10.69
C VAL A 310 1.97 7.04 -11.26
N ASN A 311 1.22 8.09 -11.58
CA ASN A 311 -0.18 8.00 -12.04
C ASN A 311 -1.08 7.23 -11.06
N GLY A 312 -0.91 7.44 -9.75
CA GLY A 312 -1.69 6.76 -8.71
C GLY A 312 -1.33 5.29 -8.50
N GLN A 313 -0.26 4.80 -9.12
CA GLN A 313 0.21 3.42 -8.98
C GLN A 313 1.66 3.38 -8.50
N MET A 314 2.05 2.25 -7.92
CA MET A 314 3.45 1.96 -7.60
C MET A 314 4.29 2.03 -8.87
N GLU A 315 5.53 2.53 -8.77
CA GLU A 315 6.44 2.58 -9.91
C GLU A 315 6.57 1.18 -10.57
N PRO A 316 6.49 1.05 -11.91
CA PRO A 316 6.37 -0.25 -12.57
C PRO A 316 7.47 -1.27 -12.27
N GLU A 317 8.74 -0.87 -12.16
CA GLU A 317 9.83 -1.79 -11.83
C GLU A 317 9.80 -2.21 -10.36
N MET A 318 9.44 -1.30 -9.45
CA MET A 318 9.19 -1.60 -8.04
C MET A 318 8.01 -2.56 -7.88
N ALA A 319 6.92 -2.34 -8.60
CA ALA A 319 5.75 -3.21 -8.61
C ALA A 319 6.11 -4.64 -9.09
N LYS A 320 6.97 -4.77 -10.11
CA LYS A 320 7.49 -6.08 -10.56
C LYS A 320 8.38 -6.73 -9.50
N ALA A 321 9.26 -5.96 -8.85
CA ALA A 321 10.13 -6.48 -7.79
C ALA A 321 9.32 -7.03 -6.61
N VAL A 322 8.34 -6.26 -6.13
CA VAL A 322 7.38 -6.71 -5.11
C VAL A 322 6.63 -7.94 -5.58
N THR A 323 6.13 -7.95 -6.81
CA THR A 323 5.34 -9.08 -7.38
C THR A 323 6.14 -10.38 -7.45
N TYR A 324 7.37 -10.33 -7.95
CA TYR A 324 8.18 -11.55 -8.09
C TYR A 324 8.73 -12.03 -6.74
N LEU A 325 9.08 -11.10 -5.84
CA LEU A 325 9.48 -11.46 -4.48
C LEU A 325 8.30 -12.11 -3.73
N SER A 326 7.12 -11.49 -3.76
CA SER A 326 5.93 -12.01 -3.07
C SER A 326 5.50 -13.36 -3.62
N THR A 327 5.56 -13.56 -4.94
CA THR A 327 5.30 -14.86 -5.57
C THR A 327 6.20 -15.95 -5.00
N SER A 328 7.45 -15.61 -4.69
CA SER A 328 8.40 -16.56 -4.13
C SER A 328 8.19 -16.90 -2.66
N LEU A 329 7.41 -16.08 -1.94
CA LEU A 329 7.03 -16.30 -0.55
C LEU A 329 5.76 -17.15 -0.39
N LEU A 330 5.04 -17.42 -1.49
CA LEU A 330 3.80 -18.20 -1.45
C LEU A 330 4.06 -19.65 -1.01
N ALA A 331 3.30 -20.09 -0.02
CA ALA A 331 3.41 -21.43 0.54
C ALA A 331 2.61 -22.45 -0.29
N HIS A 332 1.41 -22.07 -0.74
CA HIS A 332 0.52 -22.97 -1.47
C HIS A 332 0.64 -22.82 -2.99
N GLU A 333 0.42 -23.94 -3.67
CA GLU A 333 0.17 -23.93 -5.11
C GLU A 333 -1.27 -23.52 -5.38
N LYS A 334 -1.48 -22.91 -6.54
CA LYS A 334 -2.83 -22.65 -7.03
C LYS A 334 -3.37 -23.95 -7.65
N CYS A 335 -4.64 -24.26 -7.40
CA CYS A 335 -5.28 -25.36 -8.11
C CYS A 335 -5.56 -24.98 -9.58
N GLY A 336 -5.43 -25.96 -10.47
CA GLY A 336 -5.83 -25.81 -11.87
C GLY A 336 -4.76 -25.18 -12.76
N CYS A 337 -5.03 -23.98 -13.29
CA CYS A 337 -4.59 -23.59 -14.64
C CYS A 337 -3.08 -23.68 -14.85
N ASP A 338 -2.67 -24.58 -15.76
CA ASP A 338 -1.26 -24.90 -16.05
C ASP A 338 -0.42 -23.66 -16.33
N GLN A 339 -0.96 -22.66 -17.02
CA GLN A 339 -0.23 -21.43 -17.32
C GLN A 339 0.11 -20.62 -16.07
N SER A 340 -0.89 -20.28 -15.24
CA SER A 340 -0.65 -19.53 -14.00
C SER A 340 0.25 -20.32 -13.07
N ASN A 341 0.02 -21.63 -12.95
CA ASN A 341 0.84 -22.51 -12.13
C ASN A 341 2.27 -22.58 -12.60
N ARG A 342 2.53 -22.63 -13.91
CA ARG A 342 3.89 -22.61 -14.46
C ARG A 342 4.63 -21.31 -14.11
N ILE A 343 3.95 -20.16 -14.19
CA ILE A 343 4.54 -18.86 -13.87
C ILE A 343 4.84 -18.76 -12.37
N LEU A 344 3.88 -19.11 -11.51
CA LEU A 344 4.06 -19.12 -10.05
C LEU A 344 5.17 -20.10 -9.65
N ALA A 345 5.17 -21.31 -10.19
CA ALA A 345 6.18 -22.33 -9.95
C ALA A 345 7.59 -21.87 -10.40
N TYR A 346 7.69 -21.15 -11.52
CA TYR A 346 8.96 -20.61 -11.98
C TYR A 346 9.58 -19.66 -10.96
N TYR A 347 8.82 -18.68 -10.44
CA TYR A 347 9.34 -17.71 -9.48
C TYR A 347 9.56 -18.29 -8.08
N ARG A 348 8.82 -19.33 -7.70
CA ARG A 348 9.00 -20.10 -6.46
C ARG A 348 10.16 -21.08 -6.51
N ALA A 349 10.54 -21.54 -7.71
CA ALA A 349 11.62 -22.51 -7.86
C ALA A 349 12.92 -21.97 -7.27
N ARG A 350 13.61 -22.84 -6.51
CA ARG A 350 14.92 -22.51 -5.95
C ARG A 350 15.93 -22.29 -7.07
N VAL A 351 16.79 -21.27 -6.92
CA VAL A 351 17.88 -20.99 -7.88
C VAL A 351 18.93 -22.10 -7.84
N ILE A 352 19.08 -22.78 -6.70
CA ILE A 352 20.02 -23.88 -6.53
C ILE A 352 19.41 -25.15 -7.11
N LYS A 353 19.74 -25.46 -8.37
CA LYS A 353 19.56 -26.81 -8.91
C LYS A 353 20.70 -27.68 -8.39
N PHE A 354 20.38 -28.67 -7.57
CA PHE A 354 21.34 -29.67 -7.04
C PHE A 354 21.83 -30.68 -8.10
N GLN A 355 21.73 -30.37 -9.39
CA GLN A 355 22.18 -31.25 -10.46
C GLN A 355 23.60 -30.86 -10.91
N ASP A 356 24.56 -31.66 -10.46
CA ASP A 356 25.85 -31.98 -11.08
C ASP A 356 27.11 -31.14 -10.82
N ASN A 357 27.10 -30.06 -10.02
CA ASN A 357 28.37 -29.47 -9.54
C ASN A 357 28.22 -28.71 -8.22
N SER A 358 28.83 -29.25 -7.15
CA SER A 358 28.87 -28.64 -5.81
C SER A 358 29.49 -27.24 -5.79
N ALA A 359 30.27 -26.86 -6.81
CA ALA A 359 30.89 -25.54 -6.93
C ALA A 359 29.88 -24.39 -7.15
N SER A 360 28.70 -24.65 -7.73
CA SER A 360 27.69 -23.61 -7.97
C SER A 360 26.77 -23.33 -6.78
N ALA A 361 26.64 -24.29 -5.86
CA ALA A 361 25.85 -24.12 -4.63
C ALA A 361 26.52 -23.13 -3.66
N THR A 362 27.85 -23.07 -3.64
CA THR A 362 28.63 -22.19 -2.76
C THR A 362 28.46 -20.70 -3.11
N ALA A 363 28.17 -20.38 -4.38
CA ALA A 363 28.04 -18.99 -4.83
C ALA A 363 26.80 -18.29 -4.25
N TYR A 364 25.70 -19.02 -4.01
CA TYR A 364 24.51 -18.43 -3.37
C TYR A 364 24.67 -18.33 -1.85
N ALA A 365 25.26 -19.35 -1.21
CA ALA A 365 25.54 -19.34 0.23
C ALA A 365 26.49 -18.18 0.63
N ASN A 366 27.39 -17.78 -0.28
CA ASN A 366 28.26 -16.62 -0.11
C ASN A 366 27.65 -15.31 -0.64
N SER A 367 26.43 -15.34 -1.20
CA SER A 367 25.75 -14.13 -1.65
C SER A 367 25.16 -13.41 -0.45
N THR A 368 25.41 -12.10 -0.33
CA THR A 368 24.80 -11.23 0.67
C THR A 368 23.33 -10.93 0.32
N ASN A 369 22.61 -11.88 -0.28
CA ASN A 369 21.23 -11.71 -0.67
C ASN A 369 20.32 -11.97 0.55
N PRO A 370 19.60 -10.95 1.06
CA PRO A 370 18.68 -11.09 2.18
C PRO A 370 17.37 -11.79 1.80
N PHE A 371 17.08 -11.96 0.50
CA PHE A 371 15.83 -12.53 0.00
C PHE A 371 15.89 -14.06 -0.16
N PRO A 372 14.74 -14.75 -0.25
CA PRO A 372 14.70 -16.20 -0.43
C PRO A 372 15.49 -16.66 -1.66
N ALA A 373 16.07 -17.86 -1.56
CA ALA A 373 16.89 -18.49 -2.60
C ALA A 373 16.09 -19.02 -3.80
N THR A 374 15.18 -18.21 -4.31
CA THR A 374 14.21 -18.49 -5.37
C THR A 374 14.46 -17.59 -6.58
N ASN A 375 13.94 -17.97 -7.75
CA ASN A 375 14.09 -17.13 -8.95
C ASN A 375 13.47 -15.73 -8.75
N GLY A 376 12.32 -15.65 -8.07
CA GLY A 376 11.67 -14.38 -7.73
C GLY A 376 12.51 -13.53 -6.78
N GLY A 377 13.04 -14.12 -5.71
CA GLY A 377 13.90 -13.43 -4.74
C GLY A 377 15.20 -12.94 -5.36
N ALA A 378 15.88 -13.78 -6.16
CA ALA A 378 17.12 -13.39 -6.85
C ALA A 378 16.89 -12.27 -7.88
N TRP A 379 15.76 -12.31 -8.61
CA TRP A 379 15.41 -11.24 -9.55
C TRP A 379 15.18 -9.92 -8.83
N ALA A 380 14.38 -9.92 -7.77
CA ALA A 380 14.06 -8.72 -6.99
C ALA A 380 15.32 -8.13 -6.35
N TRP A 381 16.19 -8.97 -5.78
CA TRP A 381 17.44 -8.52 -5.17
C TRP A 381 18.37 -7.81 -6.15
N ALA A 382 18.48 -8.32 -7.39
CA ALA A 382 19.30 -7.68 -8.41
C ALA A 382 18.86 -6.23 -8.70
N ARG A 383 17.57 -5.90 -8.54
CA ARG A 383 17.04 -4.54 -8.72
C ARG A 383 17.22 -3.70 -7.47
N VAL A 384 16.88 -4.26 -6.30
CA VAL A 384 17.09 -3.61 -5.00
C VAL A 384 18.54 -3.19 -4.80
N LYS A 385 19.49 -4.05 -5.18
CA LYS A 385 20.93 -3.71 -5.16
C LYS A 385 21.27 -2.50 -6.03
N ASN A 386 20.65 -2.37 -7.21
CA ASN A 386 20.89 -1.23 -8.08
C ASN A 386 20.34 0.06 -7.48
N TRP A 387 19.13 0.02 -6.89
CA TRP A 387 18.55 1.18 -6.21
C TRP A 387 19.37 1.62 -4.99
N ARG A 388 19.84 0.66 -4.18
CA ARG A 388 20.72 0.95 -3.04
C ARG A 388 22.01 1.64 -3.44
N ASN A 389 22.61 1.25 -4.57
CA ASN A 389 23.86 1.86 -5.05
C ASN A 389 23.65 3.30 -5.53
N VAL A 390 22.48 3.63 -6.07
CA VAL A 390 22.16 5.00 -6.51
C VAL A 390 22.12 5.94 -5.30
N GLU A 391 21.52 5.50 -4.19
CA GLU A 391 21.43 6.34 -2.99
C GLU A 391 22.77 6.53 -2.29
N ALA A 392 23.61 5.49 -2.25
CA ALA A 392 24.94 5.59 -1.64
C ALA A 392 25.86 6.59 -2.35
N VAL A 393 25.62 6.90 -3.62
CA VAL A 393 26.38 7.90 -4.41
C VAL A 393 25.80 9.31 -4.24
N GLY A 394 24.54 9.42 -3.79
CA GLY A 394 23.88 10.69 -3.46
C GLY A 394 24.14 11.19 -2.03
N LEU A 395 24.79 10.38 -1.19
CA LEU A 395 25.33 10.73 0.14
C LEU A 395 26.77 11.21 0.02
#